data_AF-A0A9J6RQ08-F1
#
_entry.id   AF-A0A9J6RQ08-F1
#
_cell.length_a   1.000
_cell.length_b   1.000
_cell.length_c   1.000
_cell.angle_alpha   90.00
_cell.angle_beta   90.00
_cell.angle_gamma   90.00
#
_symmetry.space_group_name_H-M   'P 1'
#
loop_
_entity.id
_entity.type
_entity.pdbx_description
1 polymer ?
#
loop_
_entity_poly.entity_id
_entity_poly.type
_entity_poly.pdbx_seq_one_letter_code
_entity_poly.pdbx_strand_id
1 'polypeptide(L)' 'MRMVDIQRSDIASADRIVRQAELAKILGVSSVTLWRWRQNNKFPAPIKLGSGRMIGWRMSSILQWIDEQEVLD' A
#
# COMPACT_ATOMS: atom_id res chain seq x y z
N MET A 1 -2.53 -1.07 33.61
CA MET A 1 -1.19 -0.78 33.07
C MET A 1 -0.63 -2.10 32.53
N ARG A 2 -0.33 -2.16 31.23
CA ARG A 2 -0.06 -3.35 30.38
C ARG A 2 -1.28 -4.15 29.92
N MET A 3 -1.83 -3.72 28.79
CA MET A 3 -2.51 -4.48 27.73
C MET A 3 -2.65 -3.43 26.60
N VAL A 4 -2.14 -3.57 25.39
CA VAL A 4 -2.10 -4.75 24.51
C VAL A 4 -0.84 -4.61 23.65
N ASP A 5 0.08 -5.56 23.78
CA ASP A 5 1.04 -5.86 22.72
C ASP A 5 0.22 -6.18 21.46
N ILE A 6 0.19 -5.26 20.50
CA ILE A 6 -0.29 -5.57 19.15
C ILE A 6 0.67 -6.61 18.61
N GLN A 7 0.27 -7.86 18.77
CA GLN A 7 0.92 -9.03 18.22
C GLN A 7 1.12 -8.80 16.72
N ARG A 8 2.39 -8.61 16.31
CA ARG A 8 2.85 -8.50 14.91
C ARG A 8 2.49 -9.74 14.05
N SER A 9 1.85 -10.75 14.62
CA SER A 9 1.58 -12.06 14.02
C SER A 9 0.31 -12.14 13.16
N ASP A 10 -0.58 -11.14 13.15
CA ASP A 10 -1.78 -11.16 12.29
C ASP A 10 -1.58 -10.59 10.87
N ILE A 11 -0.45 -9.91 10.61
CA ILE A 11 -0.15 -9.38 9.26
C ILE A 11 0.33 -10.50 8.30
N ALA A 12 0.65 -11.70 8.83
CA ALA A 12 1.28 -12.77 8.07
C ALA A 12 0.31 -13.68 7.28
N SER A 13 -1.01 -13.66 7.50
CA SER A 13 -1.86 -14.74 6.95
C SER A 13 -2.37 -14.53 5.52
N ALA A 14 -2.35 -13.30 4.98
CA ALA A 14 -2.47 -13.06 3.54
C ALA A 14 -2.00 -11.65 3.22
N ASP A 15 -0.85 -11.51 2.56
CA ASP A 15 -0.43 -10.24 1.97
C ASP A 15 -1.40 -9.85 0.84
N ARG A 16 -2.49 -9.20 1.25
CA ARG A 16 -3.64 -8.93 0.41
C ARG A 16 -3.31 -7.90 -0.65
N ILE A 17 -3.95 -8.08 -1.80
CA ILE A 17 -3.83 -7.16 -2.91
C ILE A 17 -4.87 -6.05 -2.76
N VAL A 18 -4.40 -4.82 -2.59
CA VAL A 18 -5.21 -3.61 -2.49
C VAL A 18 -5.37 -2.97 -3.86
N ARG A 19 -6.61 -2.60 -4.21
CA ARG A 19 -6.93 -1.95 -5.48
C ARG A 19 -6.74 -0.44 -5.39
N GLN A 20 -6.56 0.23 -6.54
CA GLN A 20 -6.32 1.67 -6.60
C GLN A 20 -7.35 2.49 -5.80
N ALA A 21 -8.64 2.19 -5.95
CA ALA A 21 -9.71 2.94 -5.28
C ALA A 21 -9.68 2.76 -3.76
N GLU A 22 -9.31 1.58 -3.27
CA GLU A 22 -9.18 1.33 -1.84
C GLU A 22 -7.89 1.94 -1.30
N LEU A 23 -6.78 1.78 -2.02
CA LEU A 23 -5.48 2.33 -1.65
C LEU A 23 -5.52 3.86 -1.54
N ALA A 24 -6.25 4.54 -2.45
CA ALA A 24 -6.49 5.98 -2.37
C ALA A 24 -7.20 6.37 -1.06
N LYS A 25 -8.20 5.59 -0.63
CA LYS A 25 -8.89 5.82 0.65
C LYS A 25 -7.97 5.59 1.85
N ILE A 26 -7.18 4.51 1.83
CA ILE A 26 -6.23 4.18 2.90
C ILE A 26 -5.22 5.31 3.09
N LEU A 27 -4.68 5.85 2.00
CA LEU A 27 -3.68 6.92 2.02
C LEU A 27 -4.29 8.32 2.17
N GLY A 28 -5.62 8.46 2.21
CA GLY A 28 -6.29 9.76 2.30
C GLY A 28 -6.06 10.68 1.08
N VAL A 29 -5.79 10.10 -0.09
CA VAL A 29 -5.51 10.86 -1.33
C VAL A 29 -6.51 10.56 -2.43
N SER A 30 -6.54 11.40 -3.47
CA SER A 30 -7.33 11.12 -4.67
C SER A 30 -6.69 10.02 -5.53
N SER A 31 -7.52 9.27 -6.27
CA SER A 31 -7.02 8.30 -7.26
C SER A 31 -6.12 8.94 -8.33
N VAL A 32 -6.33 10.23 -8.63
CA VAL A 32 -5.50 11.01 -9.56
C VAL A 32 -4.11 11.28 -8.96
N THR A 33 -4.05 11.61 -7.67
CA THR A 33 -2.79 11.77 -6.94
C THR A 33 -1.98 10.49 -6.99
N LEU A 34 -2.61 9.35 -6.69
CA LEU A 34 -1.95 8.04 -6.77
C LEU A 34 -1.45 7.72 -8.18
N TRP A 35 -2.23 8.07 -9.22
CA TRP A 35 -1.80 7.93 -10.60
C TRP A 35 -0.57 8.81 -10.92
N ARG A 36 -0.56 10.07 -10.48
CA ARG A 36 0.59 10.98 -10.65
C ARG A 36 1.84 10.46 -9.97
N TRP A 37 1.73 9.97 -8.73
CA TRP A 37 2.88 9.40 -8.02
C TRP A 37 3.47 8.19 -8.75
N ARG A 38 2.60 7.33 -9.31
CA ARG A 38 3.02 6.22 -10.16
C ARG A 38 3.73 6.70 -11.43
N GLN A 39 3.21 7.70 -12.13
CA GLN A 39 3.86 8.25 -13.33
C GLN A 39 5.24 8.84 -13.02
N ASN A 40 5.38 9.45 -11.85
CA ASN A 40 6.62 10.08 -11.40
C ASN A 40 7.60 9.10 -10.74
N ASN A 41 7.33 7.78 -10.75
CA ASN A 41 8.12 6.74 -10.06
C ASN A 41 8.37 7.04 -8.56
N LYS A 42 7.47 7.80 -7.91
CA LYS A 42 7.52 8.13 -6.48
C LYS A 42 6.73 7.15 -5.60
N PHE A 43 6.23 6.07 -6.18
CA PHE A 43 5.31 5.14 -5.53
C PHE A 43 5.56 3.72 -6.02
N PRO A 44 5.29 2.68 -5.20
CA PRO A 44 5.51 1.30 -5.59
C PRO A 44 4.80 0.93 -6.90
N ALA A 45 5.48 0.10 -7.71
CA ALA A 45 4.90 -0.40 -8.95
C ALA A 45 3.73 -1.36 -8.66
N PRO A 46 2.61 -1.26 -9.39
CA PRO A 46 1.50 -2.18 -9.22
C PRO A 46 1.80 -3.57 -9.81
N ILE A 47 1.16 -4.57 -9.23
CA ILE A 47 1.04 -5.93 -9.75
C ILE A 47 -0.16 -6.01 -10.69
N LYS A 48 0.02 -6.66 -11.85
CA LYS A 48 -1.07 -6.96 -12.79
C LYS A 48 -1.83 -8.20 -12.33
N LEU A 49 -3.16 -8.13 -12.29
CA LEU A 49 -4.04 -9.25 -11.98
C LEU A 49 -4.75 -9.71 -13.27
N GLY A 50 -4.74 -11.01 -13.56
CA GLY A 50 -5.45 -11.59 -14.69
C GLY A 50 -5.04 -11.03 -16.07
N SER A 51 -6.02 -10.77 -16.94
CA SER A 51 -5.86 -10.34 -18.34
C SER A 51 -5.31 -8.91 -18.53
N GLY A 52 -4.51 -8.40 -17.58
CA GLY A 52 -3.65 -7.23 -17.76
C GLY A 52 -4.29 -5.85 -17.55
N ARG A 53 -5.62 -5.73 -17.54
CA ARG A 53 -6.31 -4.45 -17.24
C ARG A 53 -6.44 -4.14 -15.75
N MET A 54 -6.44 -5.19 -14.93
CA MET A 54 -6.63 -5.09 -13.50
C MET A 54 -5.28 -4.93 -12.80
N ILE A 55 -5.12 -3.91 -11.96
CA ILE A 55 -3.88 -3.69 -11.19
C ILE A 55 -4.15 -3.57 -9.68
N GLY A 56 -3.17 -3.91 -8.87
CA GLY A 56 -3.23 -3.76 -7.43
C GLY A 56 -1.84 -3.75 -6.80
N TRP A 57 -1.77 -3.49 -5.51
CA TRP A 57 -0.53 -3.44 -4.74
C TRP A 57 -0.60 -4.45 -3.61
N ARG A 58 0.54 -5.03 -3.24
CA ARG A 58 0.65 -5.76 -1.98
C ARG A 58 0.59 -4.76 -0.83
N MET A 59 -0.22 -5.06 0.18
CA MET A 59 -0.31 -4.20 1.36
C MET A 59 1.06 -4.07 2.03
N SER A 60 1.83 -5.16 2.08
CA SER A 60 3.21 -5.17 2.60
C SER A 60 4.11 -4.14 1.90
N SER A 61 4.09 -4.07 0.56
CA SER A 61 4.88 -3.13 -0.22
C SER A 61 4.47 -1.66 0.01
N ILE A 62 3.18 -1.42 0.27
CA ILE A 62 2.71 -0.06 0.59
C ILE A 62 3.17 0.34 1.98
N LEU A 63 3.04 -0.54 2.98
CA LEU A 63 3.51 -0.27 4.33
C LEU A 63 5.01 0.02 4.36
N GLN A 64 5.82 -0.81 3.67
CA GLN A 64 7.25 -0.57 3.53
C GLN A 64 7.55 0.81 2.92
N TRP A 65 6.82 1.21 1.88
CA TRP A 65 6.99 2.53 1.28
C TRP A 65 6.66 3.67 2.24
N ILE A 66 5.61 3.52 3.06
CA ILE A 66 5.28 4.51 4.09
C ILE A 66 6.43 4.64 5.10
N ASP A 67 6.95 3.51 5.59
CA ASP A 67 8.07 3.49 6.53
C ASP A 67 9.32 4.15 5.92
N GLU A 68 9.59 3.93 4.62
CA GLU A 68 10.69 4.59 3.90
C GLU A 68 10.51 6.11 3.77
N GLN A 69 9.26 6.62 3.75
CA GLN A 69 9.00 8.06 3.73
C GLN A 69 9.09 8.69 5.13
N GLU A 70 8.72 7.97 6.19
CA GLU A 70 8.77 8.46 7.58
C GLU A 70 10.20 8.70 8.07
N VAL A 71 11.18 7.93 7.57
CA VAL A 71 12.59 8.04 7.96
C VAL A 71 13.31 9.26 7.35
N LEU A 72 12.64 10.01 6.46
CA LEU A 72 13.23 11.17 5.77
C LEU A 72 12.94 12.54 6.42
N ASP A 73 12.35 12.58 7.62
CA ASP A 73 12.21 13.81 8.44
C ASP A 73 13.29 13.92 9.54
#